data_AF-A0A838YG23-F1
#
_entry.id   AF-A0A838YG23-F1
#
_cell.length_a   1.000
_cell.length_b   1.000
_cell.length_c   1.000
_cell.angle_alpha   90.00
_cell.angle_beta   90.00
_cell.angle_gamma   90.00
#
_symmetry.space_group_name_H-M   'P 1'
#
loop_
_entity.id
_entity.type
_entity.pdbx_description
1 polymer ?
#
loop_
_entity_poly.entity_id
_entity_poly.type
_entity_poly.pdbx_seq_one_letter_code
_entity_poly.pdbx_strand_id
1 'polypeptide(L)'
;MYKITFLALIFSTYSYAIDDYKAEYRFKSNQIDIKGVRQLKIDEEGESSLTFKAKSTLARLYFKTIFNIESAAVNTKSYEIEVKPSFVNRDQEILIDTNSNQMSSKGRDEWMLEAPQIPIVDPLNAQIQIRIMILNGFKEFKLNLLEIKNGSVESNDYKVTSENKICNVGETQYSCIEVTRLRENEDRKTTYLMAKELGYMFVEIKDVNPKRTDTLTLEKILSLG
;
A
#
# COMPACT_ATOMS: atom_id res chain seq x y z
N MET A 1 -24.14 -51.29 20.35
CA MET A 1 -22.92 -50.69 19.76
C MET A 1 -23.31 -49.39 19.08
N TYR A 2 -23.04 -48.24 19.72
CA TYR A 2 -23.26 -46.93 19.10
C TYR A 2 -22.11 -46.63 18.13
N LYS A 3 -22.42 -46.47 16.84
CA LYS A 3 -21.47 -45.94 15.86
C LYS A 3 -21.37 -44.43 16.07
N ILE A 4 -20.25 -43.99 16.65
CA ILE A 4 -19.89 -42.57 16.70
C ILE A 4 -19.30 -42.21 15.34
N THR A 5 -20.06 -41.48 14.54
CA THR A 5 -19.58 -40.93 13.27
C THR A 5 -18.79 -39.66 13.59
N PHE A 6 -17.47 -39.69 13.41
CA PHE A 6 -16.62 -38.52 13.59
C PHE A 6 -16.76 -37.61 12.37
N LEU A 7 -17.54 -36.53 12.50
CA LEU A 7 -17.65 -35.50 11.47
C LEU A 7 -16.39 -34.64 11.53
N ALA A 8 -15.43 -34.90 10.64
CA ALA A 8 -14.26 -34.05 10.48
C ALA A 8 -14.71 -32.70 9.88
N LEU A 9 -14.85 -31.69 10.74
CA LEU A 9 -14.95 -30.29 10.32
C LEU A 9 -13.59 -29.90 9.73
N ILE A 10 -13.50 -29.94 8.40
CA ILE A 10 -12.41 -29.31 7.67
C ILE A 10 -12.61 -27.81 7.84
N PHE A 11 -11.97 -27.22 8.86
CA PHE A 11 -11.78 -25.78 8.89
C PHE A 11 -10.83 -25.45 7.74
N SER A 12 -11.38 -25.10 6.58
CA SER A 12 -10.64 -24.35 5.58
C SER A 12 -10.27 -23.03 6.24
N THR A 13 -9.05 -22.92 6.75
CA THR A 13 -8.46 -21.64 7.07
C THR A 13 -8.33 -20.91 5.75
N TYR A 14 -9.36 -20.13 5.40
CA TYR A 14 -9.20 -19.07 4.42
C TYR A 14 -8.21 -18.10 5.06
N SER A 15 -6.91 -18.36 4.87
CA SER A 15 -5.94 -17.28 4.91
C SER A 15 -6.35 -16.40 3.75
N TYR A 16 -6.97 -15.25 4.03
CA TYR A 16 -7.18 -14.22 3.02
C TYR A 16 -5.79 -13.65 2.67
N ALA A 17 -5.02 -14.48 1.97
CA ALA A 17 -3.69 -14.15 1.52
C ALA A 17 -3.83 -13.14 0.39
N ILE A 18 -3.03 -12.09 0.48
CA ILE A 18 -2.88 -11.15 -0.61
C ILE A 18 -2.09 -11.87 -1.69
N ASP A 19 -2.63 -11.94 -2.91
CA ASP A 19 -1.89 -12.54 -4.03
C ASP A 19 -0.89 -11.58 -4.67
N ASP A 20 0.15 -12.18 -5.24
CA ASP A 20 1.09 -11.55 -6.17
C ASP A 20 0.35 -10.89 -7.33
N TYR A 21 0.90 -9.77 -7.79
CA TYR A 21 0.45 -9.20 -9.05
C TYR A 21 1.54 -8.39 -9.73
N LYS A 22 1.36 -8.23 -11.03
CA LYS A 22 2.07 -7.25 -11.83
C LYS A 22 1.06 -6.50 -12.69
N ALA A 23 1.13 -5.17 -12.68
CA ALA A 23 0.18 -4.34 -13.41
C ALA A 23 0.83 -3.03 -13.85
N GLU A 24 0.31 -2.46 -14.93
CA GLU A 24 0.61 -1.10 -15.36
C GLU A 24 -0.30 -0.12 -14.62
N TYR A 25 0.32 0.89 -14.01
CA TYR A 25 -0.35 2.01 -13.39
C TYR A 25 0.11 3.31 -14.03
N ARG A 26 -0.78 4.30 -14.06
CA ARG A 26 -0.46 5.67 -14.44
C ARG A 26 -0.43 6.55 -13.19
N PHE A 27 0.72 7.16 -12.94
CA PHE A 27 0.86 8.21 -11.94
C PHE A 27 0.66 9.57 -12.62
N LYS A 28 -0.21 10.40 -12.04
CA LYS A 28 -0.47 11.77 -12.52
C LYS A 28 -0.46 12.76 -11.37
N SER A 29 0.27 13.84 -11.54
CA SER A 29 0.27 15.02 -10.68
C SER A 29 0.18 16.28 -11.55
N ASN A 30 0.35 17.46 -10.94
CA ASN A 30 0.49 18.71 -11.68
C ASN A 30 1.78 18.80 -12.51
N GLN A 31 2.81 18.01 -12.20
CA GLN A 31 4.13 18.08 -12.83
C GLN A 31 4.50 16.83 -13.63
N ILE A 32 3.93 15.69 -13.30
CA ILE A 32 4.33 14.39 -13.86
C ILE A 32 3.10 13.64 -14.31
N ASP A 33 3.14 13.11 -15.51
CA ASP A 33 2.17 12.15 -16.02
C ASP A 33 2.95 11.01 -16.66
N ILE A 34 2.93 9.84 -16.01
CA ILE A 34 3.84 8.75 -16.37
C ILE A 34 3.21 7.39 -16.09
N LYS A 35 3.39 6.47 -17.04
CA LYS A 35 3.04 5.06 -16.87
C LYS A 35 4.22 4.29 -16.28
N GLY A 36 3.93 3.35 -15.41
CA GLY A 36 4.91 2.51 -14.76
C GLY A 36 4.36 1.15 -14.40
N VAL A 37 5.26 0.22 -14.14
CA VAL A 37 4.90 -1.13 -13.69
C VAL A 37 4.93 -1.18 -12.18
N ARG A 38 3.82 -1.58 -11.59
CA ARG A 38 3.68 -1.94 -10.19
C ARG A 38 3.77 -3.45 -10.05
N GLN A 39 4.56 -3.95 -9.11
CA GLN A 39 4.69 -5.37 -8.85
C GLN A 39 4.69 -5.64 -7.35
N LEU A 40 3.75 -6.48 -6.92
CA LEU A 40 3.68 -7.07 -5.59
C LEU A 40 4.19 -8.51 -5.67
N LYS A 41 5.07 -8.87 -4.74
CA LYS A 41 5.52 -10.24 -4.49
C LYS A 41 5.34 -10.54 -3.01
N ILE A 42 4.67 -11.63 -2.69
CA ILE A 42 4.44 -12.14 -1.36
C ILE A 42 5.31 -13.38 -1.18
N ASP A 43 6.04 -13.38 -0.07
CA ASP A 43 6.84 -14.50 0.37
C ASP A 43 6.38 -14.84 1.79
N GLU A 44 5.72 -15.98 1.96
CA GLU A 44 5.20 -16.44 3.25
C GLU A 44 6.34 -16.89 4.20
N GLU A 45 7.49 -17.25 3.66
CA GLU A 45 8.65 -17.76 4.40
C GLU A 45 9.82 -16.74 4.46
N GLY A 46 9.66 -15.58 3.80
CA GLY A 46 10.72 -14.60 3.59
C GLY A 46 10.23 -13.16 3.48
N GLU A 47 10.91 -12.39 2.63
CA GLU A 47 10.67 -10.95 2.50
C GLU A 47 9.75 -10.65 1.31
N SER A 48 8.57 -10.13 1.60
CA SER A 48 7.64 -9.63 0.61
C SER A 48 8.08 -8.25 0.10
N SER A 49 7.66 -7.89 -1.12
CA SER A 49 8.02 -6.61 -1.73
C SER A 49 6.91 -6.02 -2.58
N LEU A 50 6.81 -4.69 -2.55
CA LEU A 50 5.97 -3.93 -3.46
C LEU A 50 6.83 -2.86 -4.14
N THR A 51 6.77 -2.82 -5.47
CA THR A 51 7.54 -1.87 -6.28
C THR A 51 6.65 -1.10 -7.25
N PHE A 52 7.03 0.14 -7.57
CA PHE A 52 6.52 0.90 -8.70
C PHE A 52 7.70 1.49 -9.48
N LYS A 53 7.82 1.15 -10.76
CA LYS A 53 8.90 1.60 -11.65
C LYS A 53 8.29 2.31 -12.86
N ALA A 54 8.51 3.62 -12.96
CA ALA A 54 8.06 4.44 -14.07
C ALA A 54 9.24 5.25 -14.64
N LYS A 55 9.37 5.29 -15.96
CA LYS A 55 10.43 6.06 -16.63
C LYS A 55 9.94 6.63 -17.95
N SER A 56 10.22 7.91 -18.15
CA SER A 56 10.05 8.65 -19.40
C SER A 56 11.35 9.39 -19.71
N THR A 57 11.35 10.20 -20.77
CA THR A 57 12.49 11.06 -21.11
C THR A 57 12.72 12.17 -20.09
N LEU A 58 11.66 12.65 -19.42
CA LEU A 58 11.70 13.82 -18.52
C LEU A 58 11.66 13.47 -17.04
N ALA A 59 11.26 12.24 -16.69
CA ALA A 59 11.09 11.83 -15.31
C ALA A 59 11.37 10.33 -15.10
N ARG A 60 11.87 10.01 -13.91
CA ARG A 60 11.93 8.65 -13.38
C ARG A 60 11.32 8.64 -11.99
N LEU A 61 10.45 7.68 -11.74
CA LEU A 61 9.90 7.36 -10.44
C LEU A 61 10.25 5.90 -10.12
N TYR A 62 10.86 5.69 -8.95
CA TYR A 62 11.04 4.39 -8.37
C TYR A 62 10.57 4.42 -6.93
N PHE A 63 9.72 3.46 -6.58
CA PHE A 63 9.33 3.22 -5.20
C PHE A 63 9.47 1.74 -4.93
N LYS A 64 9.98 1.40 -3.75
CA LYS A 64 10.09 0.03 -3.29
C LYS A 64 9.86 0.00 -1.79
N THR A 65 9.12 -1.00 -1.34
CA THR A 65 9.09 -1.39 0.07
C THR A 65 9.39 -2.87 0.19
N ILE A 66 10.10 -3.22 1.25
CA ILE A 66 10.33 -4.58 1.71
C ILE A 66 9.63 -4.72 3.06
N PHE A 67 8.92 -5.82 3.24
CA PHE A 67 8.10 -6.06 4.42
C PHE A 67 7.92 -7.54 4.69
N ASN A 68 7.46 -7.84 5.90
CA ASN A 68 6.88 -9.14 6.23
C ASN A 68 5.41 -8.99 6.61
N ILE A 69 4.69 -10.10 6.59
CA ILE A 69 3.32 -10.18 7.09
C ILE A 69 3.31 -11.19 8.24
N GLU A 70 2.96 -10.74 9.43
CA GLU A 70 2.84 -11.59 10.61
C GLU A 70 1.45 -11.39 11.22
N SER A 71 0.67 -12.46 11.35
CA SER A 71 -0.69 -12.41 11.92
C SER A 71 -1.57 -11.30 11.31
N ALA A 72 -1.53 -11.17 9.97
CA ALA A 72 -2.24 -10.13 9.20
C ALA A 72 -1.78 -8.67 9.45
N ALA A 73 -0.66 -8.46 10.13
CA ALA A 73 0.01 -7.17 10.25
C ALA A 73 1.22 -7.08 9.31
N VAL A 74 1.28 -6.02 8.52
CA VAL A 74 2.42 -5.67 7.67
C VAL A 74 3.43 -4.90 8.51
N ASN A 75 4.69 -5.36 8.55
CA ASN A 75 5.77 -4.61 9.17
C ASN A 75 6.80 -4.20 8.13
N THR A 76 7.08 -2.90 8.08
CA THR A 76 8.07 -2.34 7.16
C THR A 76 9.48 -2.71 7.59
N LYS A 77 10.30 -3.22 6.67
CA LYS A 77 11.74 -3.43 6.85
C LYS A 77 12.54 -2.32 6.19
N SER A 78 12.19 -1.98 4.95
CA SER A 78 12.82 -0.88 4.23
C SER A 78 11.85 -0.18 3.30
N TYR A 79 12.04 1.11 3.09
CA TYR A 79 11.32 1.91 2.12
C TYR A 79 12.29 2.77 1.31
N GLU A 80 12.17 2.71 -0.01
CA GLU A 80 13.03 3.40 -0.95
C GLU A 80 12.15 4.22 -1.91
N ILE A 81 12.51 5.49 -2.08
CA ILE A 81 11.94 6.39 -3.06
C ILE A 81 13.08 7.00 -3.87
N GLU A 82 12.99 6.90 -5.19
CA GLU A 82 13.79 7.71 -6.12
C GLU A 82 12.83 8.51 -7.00
N VAL A 83 12.93 9.83 -6.96
CA VAL A 83 12.13 10.71 -7.83
C VAL A 83 13.07 11.70 -8.50
N LYS A 84 13.21 11.52 -9.81
CA LYS A 84 14.11 12.32 -10.65
C LYS A 84 13.34 12.94 -11.82
N PRO A 85 12.85 14.18 -11.72
CA PRO A 85 12.96 15.14 -12.81
C PRO A 85 14.37 15.77 -12.80
N SER A 86 14.81 16.41 -13.89
CA SER A 86 16.18 16.93 -14.07
C SER A 86 16.67 17.98 -13.04
N PHE A 87 15.84 18.42 -12.09
CA PHE A 87 16.07 19.61 -11.25
C PHE A 87 15.73 19.47 -9.75
N VAL A 88 15.19 18.34 -9.27
CA VAL A 88 14.98 18.09 -7.83
C VAL A 88 15.30 16.63 -7.50
N ASN A 89 16.23 16.41 -6.57
CA ASN A 89 16.50 15.09 -6.02
C ASN A 89 15.59 14.86 -4.79
N ARG A 90 14.76 13.81 -4.82
CA ARG A 90 13.99 13.36 -3.65
C ARG A 90 14.30 11.91 -3.28
N ASP A 91 15.48 11.45 -3.65
CA ASP A 91 15.97 10.12 -3.32
C ASP A 91 16.07 10.00 -1.80
N GLN A 92 15.47 8.96 -1.25
CA GLN A 92 15.48 8.68 0.18
C GLN A 92 15.32 7.18 0.43
N GLU A 93 16.09 6.68 1.38
CA GLU A 93 16.05 5.30 1.83
C GLU A 93 15.83 5.27 3.33
N ILE A 94 14.87 4.48 3.77
CA ILE A 94 14.54 4.24 5.17
C ILE A 94 14.75 2.77 5.48
N LEU A 95 15.39 2.51 6.62
CA LEU A 95 15.60 1.18 7.17
C LEU A 95 15.03 1.12 8.59
N ILE A 96 14.31 0.04 8.89
CA ILE A 96 13.77 -0.25 10.23
C ILE A 96 14.34 -1.60 10.66
N ASP A 97 15.29 -1.54 11.60
CA ASP A 97 15.90 -2.70 12.22
C ASP A 97 15.25 -2.96 13.58
N THR A 98 14.40 -3.98 13.62
CA THR A 98 13.72 -4.42 14.83
C THR A 98 14.66 -5.11 15.83
N ASN A 99 15.79 -5.67 15.38
CA ASN A 99 16.76 -6.34 16.25
C ASN A 99 17.60 -5.33 17.03
N SER A 100 18.04 -4.27 16.34
CA SER A 100 18.80 -3.17 16.98
C SER A 100 17.89 -2.06 17.54
N ASN A 101 16.57 -2.23 17.44
CA ASN A 101 15.55 -1.25 17.85
C ASN A 101 15.79 0.16 17.26
N GLN A 102 16.15 0.24 15.99
CA GLN A 102 16.53 1.49 15.34
C GLN A 102 15.81 1.66 14.00
N MET A 103 15.42 2.90 13.71
CA MET A 103 15.02 3.31 12.39
C MET A 103 15.90 4.46 11.91
N SER A 104 16.21 4.47 10.61
CA SER A 104 17.06 5.51 10.03
C SER A 104 16.60 5.88 8.64
N SER A 105 16.94 7.09 8.23
CA SER A 105 16.74 7.62 6.89
C SER A 105 18.04 8.21 6.36
N LYS A 106 18.32 7.96 5.08
CA LYS A 106 19.43 8.53 4.32
C LYS A 106 18.90 9.19 3.03
N GLY A 107 19.63 10.17 2.51
CA GLY A 107 19.28 10.86 1.28
C GLY A 107 18.78 12.27 1.55
N ARG A 108 17.58 12.61 1.07
CA ARG A 108 17.06 13.98 1.18
C ARG A 108 16.88 14.47 2.62
N ASP A 109 16.22 13.65 3.45
CA ASP A 109 15.89 13.97 4.82
C ASP A 109 16.54 12.91 5.72
N GLU A 110 17.67 13.26 6.34
CA GLU A 110 18.46 12.33 7.17
C GLU A 110 18.03 12.37 8.63
N TRP A 111 17.81 11.19 9.23
CA TRP A 111 17.49 11.05 10.64
C TRP A 111 17.80 9.64 11.13
N MET A 112 17.93 9.50 12.45
CA MET A 112 18.12 8.23 13.13
C MET A 112 17.40 8.31 14.46
N LEU A 113 16.53 7.35 14.73
CA LEU A 113 15.62 7.33 15.86
C LEU A 113 15.50 5.91 16.41
N GLU A 114 15.03 5.79 17.64
CA GLU A 114 14.62 4.50 18.18
C GLU A 114 13.36 4.01 17.44
N ALA A 115 13.33 2.72 17.09
CA ALA A 115 12.15 2.15 16.44
C ALA A 115 11.01 2.03 17.48
N PRO A 116 9.77 2.43 17.12
CA PRO A 116 8.67 2.33 18.05
C PRO A 116 8.28 0.86 18.26
N GLN A 117 7.84 0.52 19.48
CA GLN A 117 7.38 -0.84 19.85
C GLN A 117 5.93 -1.09 19.44
N ILE A 118 5.53 -0.58 18.27
CA ILE A 118 4.21 -0.77 17.65
C ILE A 118 4.40 -1.04 16.16
N PRO A 119 3.48 -1.79 15.50
CA PRO A 119 3.56 -1.99 14.06
C PRO A 119 3.50 -0.65 13.32
N ILE A 120 4.42 -0.44 12.39
CA ILE A 120 4.50 0.76 11.55
C ILE A 120 4.58 0.42 10.07
N VAL A 121 3.88 1.22 9.27
CA VAL A 121 3.83 1.06 7.82
C VAL A 121 4.30 2.32 7.11
N ASP A 122 5.18 2.15 6.13
CA ASP A 122 5.49 3.19 5.15
C ASP A 122 4.30 3.45 4.19
N PRO A 123 4.34 4.49 3.34
CA PRO A 123 3.25 4.82 2.43
C PRO A 123 2.80 3.71 1.46
N LEU A 124 3.69 2.81 1.04
CA LEU A 124 3.38 1.66 0.20
C LEU A 124 2.84 0.50 1.05
N ASN A 125 3.44 0.22 2.22
CA ASN A 125 2.95 -0.81 3.12
C ASN A 125 1.59 -0.48 3.73
N ALA A 126 1.27 0.80 3.91
CA ALA A 126 -0.08 1.23 4.29
C ALA A 126 -1.12 0.75 3.28
N GLN A 127 -0.78 0.75 1.99
CA GLN A 127 -1.68 0.25 0.94
C GLN A 127 -1.87 -1.26 1.05
N ILE A 128 -0.82 -2.02 1.36
CA ILE A 128 -0.94 -3.46 1.60
C ILE A 128 -1.80 -3.72 2.84
N GLN A 129 -1.54 -3.04 3.95
CA GLN A 129 -2.33 -3.21 5.17
C GLN A 129 -3.81 -2.84 4.97
N ILE A 130 -4.13 -1.76 4.23
CA ILE A 130 -5.52 -1.42 3.85
C ILE A 130 -6.17 -2.62 3.13
N ARG A 131 -5.48 -3.21 2.15
CA ARG A 131 -5.99 -4.39 1.41
C ARG A 131 -6.27 -5.57 2.35
N ILE A 132 -5.37 -5.86 3.30
CA ILE A 132 -5.58 -6.90 4.33
C ILE A 132 -6.80 -6.58 5.21
N MET A 133 -6.91 -5.34 5.71
CA MET A 133 -8.04 -4.95 6.57
C MET A 133 -9.38 -5.14 5.86
N ILE A 134 -9.46 -4.76 4.59
CA ILE A 134 -10.67 -4.92 3.78
C ILE A 134 -10.98 -6.40 3.51
N LEU A 135 -9.97 -7.19 3.14
CA LEU A 135 -10.13 -8.64 2.93
C LEU A 135 -10.68 -9.34 4.18
N ASN A 136 -10.25 -8.91 5.36
CA ASN A 136 -10.73 -9.40 6.65
C ASN A 136 -12.09 -8.79 7.09
N GLY A 137 -12.74 -8.01 6.23
CA GLY A 137 -14.08 -7.46 6.48
C GLY A 137 -14.13 -6.23 7.39
N PHE A 138 -12.98 -5.64 7.74
CA PHE A 138 -12.96 -4.40 8.54
C PHE A 138 -13.48 -3.22 7.72
N LYS A 139 -14.38 -2.44 8.31
CA LYS A 139 -14.93 -1.22 7.70
C LYS A 139 -14.31 0.06 8.23
N GLU A 140 -13.74 0.00 9.43
CA GLU A 140 -13.04 1.10 10.09
C GLU A 140 -11.80 0.53 10.79
N PHE A 141 -10.66 1.22 10.68
CA PHE A 141 -9.39 0.77 11.26
C PHE A 141 -8.39 1.93 11.37
N LYS A 142 -7.33 1.73 12.16
CA LYS A 142 -6.23 2.68 12.31
C LYS A 142 -4.92 2.08 11.86
N LEU A 143 -4.07 2.86 11.20
CA LEU A 143 -2.71 2.49 10.81
C LEU A 143 -1.71 3.50 11.38
N ASN A 144 -0.58 3.01 11.91
CA ASN A 144 0.53 3.87 12.32
C ASN A 144 1.42 4.13 11.10
N LEU A 145 1.32 5.33 10.54
CA LEU A 145 2.07 5.72 9.35
C LEU A 145 3.39 6.37 9.74
N LEU A 146 4.46 5.96 9.08
CA LEU A 146 5.75 6.64 9.16
C LEU A 146 5.73 7.93 8.34
N GLU A 147 6.06 9.07 8.97
CA GLU A 147 6.36 10.31 8.28
C GLU A 147 7.80 10.28 7.78
N ILE A 148 7.92 10.26 6.45
CA ILE A 148 9.18 10.07 5.73
C ILE A 148 10.17 11.19 6.06
N LYS A 149 9.70 12.42 6.24
CA LYS A 149 10.57 13.58 6.44
C LYS A 149 11.34 13.56 7.77
N ASN A 150 10.76 13.06 8.84
CA ASN A 150 11.31 13.21 10.19
C ASN A 150 11.31 11.92 11.01
N GLY A 151 10.76 10.83 10.48
CA GLY A 151 10.64 9.55 11.15
C GLY A 151 9.56 9.51 12.25
N SER A 152 8.78 10.58 12.46
CA SER A 152 7.68 10.52 13.41
C SER A 152 6.60 9.54 12.94
N VAL A 153 5.87 8.96 13.88
CA VAL A 153 4.82 7.98 13.59
C VAL A 153 3.48 8.51 14.04
N GLU A 154 2.52 8.51 13.12
CA GLU A 154 1.20 9.07 13.34
C GLU A 154 0.13 8.01 13.14
N SER A 155 -0.76 7.87 14.13
CA SER A 155 -1.96 7.05 13.98
C SER A 155 -2.94 7.73 13.02
N ASN A 156 -3.42 6.96 12.04
CA ASN A 156 -4.30 7.46 11.00
C ASN A 156 -5.55 6.60 10.86
N ASP A 157 -6.70 7.26 10.87
CA ASP A 157 -8.01 6.63 10.77
C ASP A 157 -8.42 6.39 9.31
N TYR A 158 -9.00 5.23 9.05
CA TYR A 158 -9.49 4.82 7.75
C TYR A 158 -10.92 4.29 7.87
N LYS A 159 -11.73 4.57 6.86
CA LYS A 159 -13.13 4.11 6.80
C LYS A 159 -13.55 3.77 5.38
N VAL A 160 -14.31 2.70 5.23
CA VAL A 160 -15.07 2.41 4.01
C VAL A 160 -16.18 3.45 3.89
N THR A 161 -16.07 4.32 2.89
CA THR A 161 -17.05 5.38 2.62
C THR A 161 -18.08 4.97 1.59
N SER A 162 -17.84 3.91 0.83
CA SER A 162 -18.81 3.33 -0.10
C SER A 162 -18.50 1.86 -0.35
N GLU A 163 -19.51 1.00 -0.28
CA GLU A 163 -19.37 -0.45 -0.55
C GLU A 163 -19.74 -0.83 -1.99
N ASN A 164 -20.42 0.06 -2.71
CA ASN A 164 -21.04 -0.24 -4.00
C ASN A 164 -20.72 0.87 -5.00
N LYS A 165 -19.46 0.90 -5.45
CA LYS A 165 -19.04 1.69 -6.61
C LYS A 165 -18.86 0.79 -7.81
N ILE A 166 -18.99 1.41 -8.97
CA ILE A 166 -18.56 0.83 -10.24
C ILE A 166 -17.24 1.50 -10.61
N CYS A 167 -16.23 0.72 -10.97
CA CYS A 167 -14.98 1.27 -11.49
C CYS A 167 -14.49 0.47 -12.69
N ASN A 168 -13.70 1.13 -13.56
CA ASN A 168 -13.29 0.58 -14.84
C ASN A 168 -11.77 0.44 -14.90
N VAL A 169 -11.30 -0.67 -15.46
CA VAL A 169 -9.91 -0.88 -15.89
C VAL A 169 -9.94 -1.16 -17.39
N GLY A 170 -9.50 -0.19 -18.19
CA GLY A 170 -9.76 -0.23 -19.63
C GLY A 170 -11.26 -0.29 -19.91
N GLU A 171 -11.70 -1.31 -20.65
CA GLU A 171 -13.11 -1.54 -20.99
C GLU A 171 -13.83 -2.46 -19.99
N THR A 172 -13.11 -3.02 -19.01
CA THR A 172 -13.68 -3.95 -18.03
C THR A 172 -14.22 -3.22 -16.82
N GLN A 173 -15.46 -3.53 -16.45
CA GLN A 173 -16.15 -2.97 -15.31
C GLN A 173 -16.03 -3.90 -14.09
N TYR A 174 -15.81 -3.32 -12.90
CA TYR A 174 -15.66 -4.03 -11.62
C TYR A 174 -16.60 -3.48 -10.55
N SER A 175 -16.98 -4.33 -9.59
CA SER A 175 -17.58 -3.88 -8.33
C SER A 175 -16.47 -3.42 -7.39
N CYS A 176 -16.58 -2.18 -6.93
CA CYS A 176 -15.51 -1.53 -6.18
C CYS A 176 -16.02 -0.99 -4.85
N ILE A 177 -15.11 -0.93 -3.89
CA ILE A 177 -15.33 -0.19 -2.64
C ILE A 177 -14.46 1.06 -2.65
N GLU A 178 -14.85 2.07 -1.86
CA GLU A 178 -14.03 3.23 -1.57
C GLU A 178 -13.66 3.25 -0.09
N VAL A 179 -12.37 3.37 0.18
CA VAL A 179 -11.81 3.65 1.51
C VAL A 179 -11.28 5.07 1.53
N THR A 180 -11.52 5.80 2.61
CA THR A 180 -11.00 7.17 2.81
C THR A 180 -10.15 7.21 4.07
N ARG A 181 -8.99 7.88 4.00
CA ARG A 181 -8.24 8.29 5.21
C ARG A 181 -8.92 9.50 5.82
N LEU A 182 -9.37 9.38 7.06
CA LEU A 182 -10.02 10.44 7.83
C LEU A 182 -8.95 11.33 8.47
N ARG A 183 -9.12 12.64 8.36
CA ARG A 183 -8.27 13.63 9.03
C ARG A 183 -9.17 14.76 9.54
N GLU A 184 -9.00 15.15 10.79
CA GLU A 184 -9.70 16.32 11.35
C GLU A 184 -8.95 17.59 10.92
N ASN A 185 -9.68 18.61 10.45
CA ASN A 185 -9.15 19.95 10.17
C ASN A 185 -8.09 20.06 9.07
N GLU A 186 -8.02 19.10 8.14
CA GLU A 186 -7.15 19.19 6.96
C GLU A 186 -7.95 19.31 5.66
N ASP A 187 -7.54 20.23 4.78
CA ASP A 187 -8.02 20.31 3.39
C ASP A 187 -7.48 19.17 2.50
N ARG A 188 -6.86 18.14 3.11
CA ARG A 188 -6.25 17.01 2.43
C ARG A 188 -7.12 15.77 2.53
N LYS A 189 -7.54 15.23 1.39
CA LYS A 189 -8.33 14.00 1.28
C LYS A 189 -7.58 12.94 0.49
N THR A 190 -7.48 11.73 1.05
CA THR A 190 -6.92 10.57 0.36
C THR A 190 -7.97 9.48 0.24
N THR A 191 -8.28 9.05 -0.98
CA THR A 191 -9.25 7.98 -1.27
C THR A 191 -8.61 6.83 -2.03
N TYR A 192 -9.10 5.63 -1.75
CA TYR A 192 -8.65 4.38 -2.35
C TYR A 192 -9.88 3.67 -2.93
N LEU A 193 -9.93 3.54 -4.25
CA LEU A 193 -10.93 2.78 -4.97
C LEU A 193 -10.39 1.38 -5.25
N MET A 194 -11.05 0.34 -4.75
CA MET A 194 -10.51 -1.03 -4.72
C MET A 194 -11.51 -2.00 -5.38
N ALA A 195 -11.07 -2.78 -6.38
CA ALA A 195 -11.93 -3.72 -7.11
C ALA A 195 -12.03 -5.06 -6.37
N LYS A 196 -13.25 -5.47 -6.00
CA LYS A 196 -13.52 -6.67 -5.19
C LYS A 196 -13.02 -7.93 -5.89
N GLU A 197 -13.31 -8.05 -7.19
CA GLU A 197 -13.00 -9.22 -8.01
C GLU A 197 -11.50 -9.36 -8.30
N LEU A 198 -10.72 -8.30 -8.10
CA LEU A 198 -9.25 -8.31 -8.21
C LEU A 198 -8.59 -8.47 -6.83
N GLY A 199 -9.26 -9.17 -5.91
CA GLY A 199 -8.79 -9.34 -4.53
C GLY A 199 -8.54 -8.01 -3.82
N TYR A 200 -9.34 -6.99 -4.11
CA TYR A 200 -9.20 -5.61 -3.62
C TYR A 200 -7.91 -4.89 -4.04
N MET A 201 -7.37 -5.19 -5.23
CA MET A 201 -6.37 -4.33 -5.86
C MET A 201 -6.89 -2.90 -6.03
N PHE A 202 -6.01 -1.91 -5.85
CA PHE A 202 -6.32 -0.51 -6.08
C PHE A 202 -6.54 -0.24 -7.56
N VAL A 203 -7.73 0.26 -7.91
CA VAL A 203 -8.05 0.80 -9.24
C VAL A 203 -7.67 2.27 -9.30
N GLU A 204 -7.90 3.04 -8.24
CA GLU A 204 -7.43 4.42 -8.12
C GLU A 204 -7.00 4.71 -6.69
N ILE A 205 -5.86 5.38 -6.54
CA ILE A 205 -5.49 6.09 -5.33
C ILE A 205 -5.45 7.56 -5.68
N LYS A 206 -6.15 8.39 -4.91
CA LYS A 206 -6.27 9.82 -5.16
C LYS A 206 -5.99 10.61 -3.89
N ASP A 207 -4.96 11.45 -3.91
CA ASP A 207 -4.57 12.35 -2.84
C ASP A 207 -4.78 13.79 -3.30
N VAL A 208 -5.72 14.49 -2.69
CA VAL A 208 -6.09 15.88 -3.01
C VAL A 208 -5.74 16.76 -1.84
N ASN A 209 -5.09 17.89 -2.09
CA ASN A 209 -4.98 19.02 -1.16
C ASN A 209 -5.12 20.33 -1.96
N PRO A 210 -5.15 21.52 -1.31
CA PRO A 210 -5.41 22.78 -2.02
C PRO A 210 -4.44 23.12 -3.16
N LYS A 211 -3.22 22.56 -3.15
CA LYS A 211 -2.16 22.90 -4.12
C LYS A 211 -1.92 21.82 -5.17
N ARG A 212 -2.25 20.56 -4.88
CA ARG A 212 -1.95 19.42 -5.75
C ARG A 212 -2.99 18.32 -5.65
N THR A 213 -3.21 17.66 -6.77
CA THR A 213 -3.91 16.38 -6.85
C THR A 213 -2.95 15.38 -7.46
N ASP A 214 -2.68 14.31 -6.73
CA ASP A 214 -1.89 13.18 -7.19
C ASP A 214 -2.82 11.97 -7.34
N THR A 215 -2.73 11.27 -8.46
CA THR A 215 -3.48 10.04 -8.72
C THR A 215 -2.58 8.91 -9.17
N LEU A 216 -2.88 7.69 -8.73
CA LEU A 216 -2.32 6.46 -9.24
C LEU A 216 -3.48 5.57 -9.72
N THR A 217 -3.59 5.34 -11.03
CA THR A 217 -4.72 4.64 -11.63
C THR A 217 -4.25 3.34 -12.30
N LEU A 218 -4.97 2.24 -12.08
CA LEU A 218 -4.72 0.94 -12.72
C LEU A 218 -5.13 1.02 -14.18
N GLU A 219 -4.17 0.81 -15.08
CA GLU A 219 -4.38 0.88 -16.53
C GLU A 219 -4.56 -0.52 -17.12
N LYS A 220 -3.75 -1.48 -16.68
CA LYS A 220 -3.72 -2.83 -17.25
C LYS A 220 -3.16 -3.84 -16.26
N ILE A 221 -3.81 -4.99 -16.17
CA ILE A 221 -3.29 -6.16 -15.44
C ILE A 221 -2.29 -6.89 -16.36
N LEU A 222 -1.08 -7.17 -15.86
CA LEU A 222 -0.05 -7.90 -16.60
C LEU A 222 0.05 -9.36 -16.14
N SER A 223 -0.11 -9.62 -14.84
CA SER A 223 -0.27 -10.95 -14.25
C SER A 223 -0.94 -10.85 -12.87
N LEU A 224 -1.62 -11.94 -12.48
CA LEU A 224 -2.18 -12.18 -11.15
C LEU A 224 -1.71 -13.58 -10.73
N GLY A 225 -1.25 -13.74 -9.48
CA GLY A 225 -0.79 -15.03 -8.94
C GLY A 225 0.30 -15.67 -9.80
#